data_AF-C5CDU4-F1
#
_entry.id   AF-C5CDU4-F1
#
_cell.length_a   1.000
_cell.length_b   1.000
_cell.length_c   1.000
_cell.angle_alpha   90.00
_cell.angle_beta   90.00
_cell.angle_gamma   90.00
#
_symmetry.space_group_name_H-M   'P 1'
#
loop_
_entity.id
_entity.type
_entity.pdbx_description
1 polymer ?
#
loop_
_entity_poly.entity_id
_entity_poly.type
_entity_poly.pdbx_seq_one_letter_code
_entity_poly.pdbx_strand_id
1 'polypeptide(L)'
;MRPLAYVLLIGIFAITFGSVIVITSSKALTINNTIERYPVPVFKARNFFKPVFDELKKKLERNRILVSVLKWIEDRQFDKLHLQISDTTVELCTPDIEIYEAIINRLVMEIGARGEKKQEYLKFFGKRYVEFSEIRLGAFIVRYIPGYIPVNEDDFDTAELPEYYVLEDDSPGKIVMSVLKGKAPIVVYSSENELKNLEATLQKYSLLALPAKDYLR
;
A
#
# COMPACT_ATOMS: atom_id res chain seq x y z
N MET A 1 23.25 -61.18 -0.82
CA MET A 1 23.99 -59.95 -0.49
C MET A 1 23.01 -58.88 -0.04
N ARG A 2 23.42 -58.01 0.89
CA ARG A 2 22.61 -57.52 2.03
C ARG A 2 21.58 -56.41 1.66
N PRO A 3 20.25 -56.67 1.74
CA PRO A 3 19.22 -55.63 1.53
C PRO A 3 19.28 -54.53 2.61
N LEU A 4 19.88 -54.83 3.76
CA LEU A 4 20.14 -53.89 4.84
C LEU A 4 21.09 -52.75 4.43
N ALA A 5 22.04 -53.01 3.51
CA ALA A 5 23.00 -52.02 3.05
C ALA A 5 22.33 -50.94 2.17
N TYR A 6 21.32 -51.32 1.38
CA TYR A 6 20.57 -50.38 0.54
C TYR A 6 19.65 -49.48 1.36
N VAL A 7 19.01 -50.01 2.41
CA VAL A 7 18.19 -49.21 3.32
C VAL A 7 19.04 -48.20 4.08
N LEU A 8 20.24 -48.61 4.53
CA LEU A 8 21.21 -47.70 5.15
C LEU A 8 21.70 -46.62 4.17
N LEU A 9 21.98 -46.97 2.92
CA LEU A 9 22.38 -46.01 1.89
C LEU A 9 21.30 -44.97 1.61
N ILE A 10 20.02 -45.39 1.52
CA ILE A 10 18.89 -44.46 1.33
C ILE A 10 18.71 -43.56 2.55
N GLY A 11 18.85 -44.10 3.76
CA GLY A 11 18.78 -43.32 5.00
C GLY A 11 19.87 -42.25 5.08
N ILE A 12 21.11 -42.61 4.75
CA ILE A 12 22.24 -41.66 4.70
C ILE A 12 21.99 -40.58 3.65
N PHE A 13 21.46 -40.96 2.48
CA PHE A 13 21.14 -40.00 1.42
C PHE A 13 20.04 -39.01 1.82
N ALA A 14 19.02 -39.47 2.54
CA ALA A 14 17.97 -38.59 3.05
C ALA A 14 18.49 -37.59 4.09
N ILE A 15 19.41 -38.02 4.97
CA ILE A 15 20.00 -37.17 6.02
C ILE A 15 20.93 -36.11 5.41
N THR A 16 21.75 -36.47 4.42
CA THR A 16 22.63 -35.49 3.76
C THR A 16 21.84 -34.46 2.97
N PHE A 17 20.78 -34.88 2.26
CA PHE A 17 19.93 -33.96 1.52
C PHE A 17 19.13 -33.02 2.44
N GLY A 18 18.54 -33.55 3.52
CA GLY A 18 17.84 -32.74 4.52
C GLY A 18 18.74 -31.71 5.19
N SER A 19 19.98 -32.09 5.50
CA SER A 19 20.97 -31.19 6.12
C SER A 19 21.38 -30.05 5.18
N VAL A 20 21.57 -30.34 3.88
CA VAL A 20 21.89 -29.30 2.88
C VAL A 20 20.75 -28.30 2.74
N ILE A 21 19.49 -28.74 2.77
CA ILE A 21 18.31 -27.86 2.69
C ILE A 21 18.21 -26.94 3.92
N VAL A 22 18.48 -27.45 5.12
CA VAL A 22 18.45 -26.63 6.36
C VAL A 22 19.59 -25.60 6.38
N ILE A 23 20.78 -25.95 5.87
CA ILE A 23 21.92 -25.03 5.81
C ILE A 23 21.72 -23.95 4.73
N THR A 24 21.12 -24.28 3.59
CA THR A 24 20.81 -23.26 2.55
C THR A 24 19.65 -22.35 2.95
N SER A 25 18.63 -22.87 3.62
CA SER A 25 17.51 -22.05 4.13
C SER A 25 17.91 -21.15 5.30
N SER A 26 18.79 -21.61 6.19
CA SER A 26 19.33 -20.76 7.27
C SER A 26 20.25 -19.65 6.77
N LYS A 27 21.05 -19.89 5.71
CA LYS A 27 21.85 -18.84 5.05
C LYS A 27 20.98 -17.82 4.29
N ALA A 28 19.85 -18.25 3.72
CA ALA A 28 18.88 -17.33 3.13
C ALA A 28 18.19 -16.45 4.19
N LEU A 29 18.07 -16.94 5.43
CA LEU A 29 17.48 -16.18 6.55
C LEU A 29 18.47 -15.24 7.27
N THR A 30 19.78 -15.33 6.99
CA THR A 30 20.81 -14.50 7.64
C THR A 30 21.31 -13.32 6.80
N ILE A 31 20.79 -13.14 5.59
CA ILE A 31 21.08 -11.97 4.75
C ILE A 31 19.87 -11.02 4.85
N ASN A 32 20.12 -9.82 5.37
CA ASN A 32 19.21 -8.64 5.44
C ASN A 32 18.63 -8.24 6.81
N ASN A 33 19.37 -8.44 7.91
CA ASN A 33 19.18 -7.65 9.14
C ASN A 33 20.29 -6.60 9.33
N THR A 34 20.81 -6.05 8.24
CA THR A 34 21.63 -4.84 8.25
C THR A 34 20.81 -3.75 7.59
N ILE A 35 20.02 -3.04 8.40
CA ILE A 35 19.40 -1.79 8.01
C ILE A 35 20.55 -0.80 7.85
N GLU A 36 21.10 -0.70 6.64
CA GLU A 36 21.92 0.45 6.26
C GLU A 36 21.03 1.69 6.39
N ARG A 37 21.30 2.50 7.42
CA ARG A 37 20.71 3.83 7.55
C ARG A 37 21.33 4.69 6.46
N TYR A 38 20.65 4.78 5.32
CA TYR A 38 20.94 5.84 4.36
C TYR A 38 20.61 7.18 5.04
N PRO A 39 21.52 8.17 5.04
CA PRO A 39 21.21 9.49 5.54
C PRO A 39 20.03 10.05 4.75
N VAL A 40 19.00 10.49 5.47
CA VAL A 40 17.79 11.11 4.92
C VAL A 40 18.23 12.27 4.02
N PRO A 41 17.91 12.25 2.72
CA PRO A 41 18.16 13.41 1.90
C PRO A 41 17.19 14.50 2.35
N VAL A 42 17.75 15.59 2.88
CA VAL A 42 16.99 16.80 3.22
C VAL A 42 16.45 17.39 1.92
N PHE A 43 15.21 17.06 1.58
CA PHE A 43 14.52 17.66 0.44
C PHE A 43 13.61 18.78 0.91
N LYS A 44 14.17 19.98 1.06
CA LYS A 44 13.40 21.20 0.78
C LYS A 44 13.38 21.40 -0.73
N ALA A 45 12.25 21.15 -1.39
CA ALA A 45 11.82 21.91 -2.58
C ALA A 45 10.49 21.40 -3.17
N ARG A 46 9.56 22.36 -3.33
CA ARG A 46 8.49 22.38 -4.34
C ARG A 46 8.85 21.64 -5.64
N ASN A 47 7.85 20.98 -6.24
CA ASN A 47 7.79 20.49 -7.64
C ASN A 47 8.23 19.04 -7.95
N PHE A 48 7.85 18.03 -7.16
CA PHE A 48 8.13 16.63 -7.53
C PHE A 48 7.09 15.94 -8.44
N PHE A 49 5.92 16.53 -8.70
CA PHE A 49 5.03 16.02 -9.76
C PHE A 49 5.55 16.36 -11.17
N LYS A 50 6.20 17.50 -11.37
CA LYS A 50 6.55 17.98 -12.70
C LYS A 50 7.42 17.03 -13.54
N PRO A 51 8.52 16.42 -13.02
CA PRO A 51 9.37 15.57 -13.85
C PRO A 51 8.73 14.20 -14.18
N VAL A 52 8.00 13.59 -13.23
CA VAL A 52 7.26 12.34 -13.48
C VAL A 52 6.12 12.60 -14.47
N PHE A 53 5.39 13.71 -14.31
CA PHE A 53 4.33 14.12 -15.24
C PHE A 53 4.86 14.48 -16.63
N ASP A 54 6.03 15.10 -16.75
CA ASP A 54 6.62 15.46 -18.06
C ASP A 54 7.15 14.22 -18.81
N GLU A 55 7.70 13.22 -18.10
CA GLU A 55 8.08 11.93 -18.70
C GLU A 55 6.85 11.10 -19.08
N LEU A 56 5.80 11.12 -18.23
CA LEU A 56 4.46 10.61 -18.53
C LEU A 56 3.90 11.25 -19.81
N LYS A 57 3.93 12.57 -19.92
CA LYS A 57 3.34 13.33 -21.04
C LYS A 57 3.99 12.95 -22.36
N LYS A 58 5.32 12.74 -22.38
CA LYS A 58 6.06 12.25 -23.55
C LYS A 58 5.75 10.79 -23.91
N LYS A 59 5.59 9.90 -22.92
CA LYS A 59 5.26 8.47 -23.17
C LYS A 59 3.76 8.25 -23.49
N LEU A 60 2.89 9.16 -23.08
CA LEU A 60 1.42 9.00 -23.08
C LEU A 60 0.66 9.96 -24.01
N GLU A 61 1.35 10.77 -24.82
CA GLU A 61 0.77 11.56 -25.92
C GLU A 61 -0.12 10.72 -26.88
N ARG A 62 -0.03 9.38 -26.81
CA ARG A 62 -0.89 8.44 -27.55
C ARG A 62 -2.26 8.17 -26.91
N ASN A 63 -2.52 8.52 -25.64
CA ASN A 63 -3.78 8.22 -24.96
C ASN A 63 -4.40 9.46 -24.30
N ARG A 64 -5.17 10.23 -25.10
CA ARG A 64 -5.85 11.47 -24.69
C ARG A 64 -6.69 11.32 -23.41
N ILE A 65 -7.28 10.14 -23.19
CA ILE A 65 -8.11 9.83 -22.02
C ILE A 65 -7.27 9.85 -20.74
N LEU A 66 -6.07 9.25 -20.77
CA LEU A 66 -5.17 9.22 -19.61
C LEU A 66 -4.69 10.62 -19.22
N VAL A 67 -4.28 11.43 -20.20
CA VAL A 67 -3.86 12.82 -19.94
C VAL A 67 -5.01 13.65 -19.34
N SER A 68 -6.24 13.44 -19.82
CA SER A 68 -7.45 14.10 -19.30
C SER A 68 -7.72 13.73 -17.83
N VAL A 69 -7.64 12.44 -17.50
CA VAL A 69 -7.89 11.94 -16.14
C VAL A 69 -6.79 12.37 -15.18
N LEU A 70 -5.52 12.31 -15.59
CA LEU A 70 -4.41 12.73 -14.75
C LEU A 70 -4.41 14.23 -14.45
N LYS A 71 -4.75 15.07 -15.43
CA LYS A 71 -4.95 16.51 -15.19
C LYS A 71 -6.09 16.75 -14.22
N TRP A 72 -7.21 16.05 -14.38
CA TRP A 72 -8.33 16.18 -13.46
C TRP A 72 -7.98 15.75 -12.03
N ILE A 73 -7.17 14.69 -11.87
CA ILE A 73 -6.62 14.26 -10.57
C ILE A 73 -5.71 15.35 -9.98
N GLU A 74 -4.83 15.93 -10.80
CA GLU A 74 -3.91 17.00 -10.39
C GLU A 74 -4.67 18.27 -9.96
N ASP A 75 -5.67 18.68 -10.73
CA ASP A 75 -6.54 19.84 -10.44
C ASP A 75 -7.35 19.64 -9.15
N ARG A 76 -7.72 18.40 -8.83
CA ARG A 76 -8.48 18.03 -7.63
C ARG A 76 -7.62 17.92 -6.37
N GLN A 77 -6.29 17.88 -6.50
CA GLN A 77 -5.35 17.73 -5.39
C GLN A 77 -5.70 16.55 -4.48
N PHE A 78 -5.85 15.35 -5.04
CA PHE A 78 -6.08 14.16 -4.22
C PHE A 78 -4.80 13.78 -3.47
N ASP A 79 -4.73 14.14 -2.19
CA ASP A 79 -3.52 13.96 -1.36
C ASP A 79 -3.20 12.48 -1.12
N LYS A 80 -4.22 11.60 -1.05
CA LYS A 80 -4.10 10.19 -0.65
C LYS A 80 -4.29 9.24 -1.84
N LEU A 81 -3.53 9.46 -2.91
CA LEU A 81 -3.59 8.67 -4.13
C LEU A 81 -2.19 8.25 -4.60
N HIS A 82 -1.98 6.95 -4.68
CA HIS A 82 -0.79 6.35 -5.25
C HIS A 82 -1.03 5.98 -6.73
N LEU A 83 -0.11 6.39 -7.60
CA LEU A 83 -0.15 6.15 -9.04
C LEU A 83 1.07 5.32 -9.47
N GLN A 84 0.81 4.17 -10.09
CA GLN A 84 1.84 3.33 -10.70
C GLN A 84 1.53 3.10 -12.17
N ILE A 85 2.54 3.22 -13.03
CA ILE A 85 2.40 3.07 -14.47
C ILE A 85 3.35 2.00 -14.97
N SER A 86 2.81 1.05 -15.71
CA SER A 86 3.55 0.03 -16.46
C SER A 86 3.33 0.25 -17.96
N ASP A 87 4.03 -0.51 -18.81
CA ASP A 87 3.98 -0.35 -20.27
C ASP A 87 2.56 -0.47 -20.86
N THR A 88 1.67 -1.20 -20.19
CA THR A 88 0.31 -1.50 -20.69
C THR A 88 -0.80 -1.13 -19.71
N THR A 89 -0.47 -0.80 -18.45
CA THR A 89 -1.44 -0.59 -17.39
C THR A 89 -1.13 0.65 -16.55
N VAL A 90 -2.20 1.30 -16.11
CA VAL A 90 -2.16 2.41 -15.14
C VAL A 90 -2.91 1.96 -13.91
N GLU A 91 -2.19 1.81 -12.80
CA GLU A 91 -2.75 1.44 -11.52
C GLU A 91 -2.90 2.68 -10.63
N LEU A 92 -4.11 2.89 -10.13
CA LEU A 92 -4.48 3.95 -9.19
C LEU A 92 -4.93 3.30 -7.89
N CYS A 93 -4.24 3.58 -6.80
CA CYS A 93 -4.53 2.98 -5.49
C CYS A 93 -4.80 4.08 -4.46
N THR A 94 -5.92 3.97 -3.75
CA THR A 94 -6.26 4.94 -2.70
C THR A 94 -6.91 4.25 -1.49
N PRO A 95 -6.59 4.70 -0.27
CA PRO A 95 -7.31 4.29 0.94
C PRO A 95 -8.59 5.07 1.22
N ASP A 96 -8.93 6.08 0.40
CA ASP A 96 -10.14 6.86 0.57
C ASP A 96 -11.21 6.42 -0.44
N ILE A 97 -12.36 5.98 0.08
CA ILE A 97 -13.45 5.43 -0.74
C ILE A 97 -14.09 6.52 -1.60
N GLU A 98 -14.12 7.78 -1.15
CA GLU A 98 -14.68 8.88 -1.93
C GLU A 98 -13.78 9.23 -3.12
N ILE A 99 -12.46 9.22 -2.91
CA ILE A 99 -11.48 9.40 -4.00
C ILE A 99 -11.59 8.24 -5.00
N TYR A 100 -11.69 7.00 -4.51
CA TYR A 100 -11.87 5.81 -5.33
C TYR A 100 -13.11 5.92 -6.23
N GLU A 101 -14.27 6.24 -5.65
CA GLU A 101 -15.53 6.37 -6.40
C GLU A 101 -15.48 7.54 -7.40
N ALA A 102 -14.87 8.67 -7.02
CA ALA A 102 -14.72 9.82 -7.90
C ALA A 102 -13.87 9.49 -9.14
N ILE A 103 -12.74 8.80 -8.97
CA ILE A 103 -11.87 8.36 -10.06
C ILE A 103 -12.61 7.39 -10.99
N ILE A 104 -13.33 6.41 -10.44
CA ILE A 104 -14.09 5.45 -11.24
C ILE A 104 -15.15 6.14 -12.07
N ASN A 105 -15.93 7.02 -11.44
CA ASN A 105 -16.98 7.76 -12.13
C ASN A 105 -16.38 8.59 -13.28
N ARG A 106 -15.23 9.23 -13.06
CA ARG A 106 -14.52 9.99 -14.10
C ARG A 106 -14.04 9.09 -15.24
N LEU A 107 -13.43 7.95 -14.93
CA LEU A 107 -12.94 7.00 -15.93
C LEU A 107 -14.07 6.38 -16.76
N VAL A 108 -15.19 6.03 -16.12
CA VAL A 108 -16.37 5.50 -16.82
C VAL A 108 -16.95 6.55 -17.77
N MET A 109 -17.00 7.83 -17.38
CA MET A 109 -17.45 8.92 -18.27
C MET A 109 -16.55 9.09 -19.50
N GLU A 110 -15.23 8.96 -19.33
CA GLU A 110 -14.27 9.16 -20.42
C GLU A 110 -14.11 7.94 -21.33
N ILE A 111 -14.19 6.72 -20.77
CA ILE A 111 -13.98 5.46 -21.51
C ILE A 111 -15.30 4.90 -22.07
N GLY A 112 -16.44 5.22 -21.44
CA GLY A 112 -17.77 4.73 -21.85
C GLY A 112 -18.01 3.24 -21.58
N ALA A 113 -17.06 2.55 -20.94
CA ALA A 113 -17.14 1.11 -20.64
C ALA A 113 -17.41 0.87 -19.15
N ARG A 114 -18.20 -0.16 -18.85
CA ARG A 114 -18.33 -0.70 -17.50
C ARG A 114 -17.26 -1.78 -17.30
N GLY A 115 -16.41 -1.56 -16.30
CA GLY A 115 -15.30 -2.46 -15.98
C GLY A 115 -15.74 -3.68 -15.19
N GLU A 116 -14.82 -4.63 -15.06
CA GLU A 116 -14.99 -5.77 -14.15
C GLU A 116 -14.67 -5.33 -12.73
N LYS A 117 -15.66 -5.40 -11.83
CA LYS A 117 -15.51 -5.01 -10.42
C LYS A 117 -15.35 -6.24 -9.53
N LYS A 118 -14.26 -6.28 -8.76
CA LYS A 118 -14.05 -7.23 -7.67
C LYS A 118 -14.19 -6.48 -6.35
N GLN A 119 -15.06 -6.93 -5.45
CA GLN A 119 -15.27 -6.27 -4.16
C GLN A 119 -15.42 -7.29 -3.05
N GLU A 120 -14.69 -7.08 -1.97
CA GLU A 120 -14.67 -7.93 -0.77
C GLU A 120 -15.14 -7.12 0.44
N TYR A 121 -15.77 -7.81 1.39
CA TYR A 121 -16.43 -7.17 2.52
C TYR A 121 -16.09 -7.87 3.84
N LEU A 122 -15.80 -7.05 4.84
CA LEU A 122 -15.64 -7.44 6.23
C LEU A 122 -16.97 -7.21 6.97
N LYS A 123 -17.37 -8.14 7.84
CA LYS A 123 -18.47 -7.92 8.78
C LYS A 123 -17.93 -7.48 10.15
N PHE A 124 -18.24 -6.27 10.56
CA PHE A 124 -17.79 -5.70 11.84
C PHE A 124 -18.92 -4.99 12.57
N PHE A 125 -19.07 -5.21 13.89
CA PHE A 125 -20.17 -4.66 14.70
C PHE A 125 -21.58 -4.80 14.07
N GLY A 126 -21.84 -5.94 13.42
CA GLY A 126 -23.12 -6.19 12.73
C GLY A 126 -23.31 -5.46 11.39
N LYS A 127 -22.36 -4.60 11.00
CA LYS A 127 -22.34 -3.88 9.72
C LYS A 127 -21.35 -4.51 8.72
N ARG A 128 -21.53 -4.23 7.44
CA ARG A 128 -20.60 -4.62 6.37
C ARG A 128 -19.76 -3.42 5.97
N TYR A 129 -18.45 -3.62 5.88
CA TYR A 129 -17.48 -2.62 5.45
C TYR A 129 -16.72 -3.17 4.25
N VAL A 130 -16.25 -2.28 3.37
CA VAL A 130 -15.47 -2.67 2.19
C VAL A 130 -14.05 -2.98 2.65
N GLU A 131 -13.63 -4.23 2.50
CA GLU A 131 -12.28 -4.69 2.83
C GLU A 131 -11.32 -4.47 1.65
N PHE A 132 -11.84 -4.56 0.44
CA PHE A 132 -11.11 -4.33 -0.79
C PHE A 132 -12.08 -4.04 -1.93
N SER A 133 -11.71 -3.15 -2.85
CA SER A 133 -12.45 -2.98 -4.10
C SER A 133 -11.50 -2.69 -5.25
N GLU A 134 -11.58 -3.46 -6.33
CA GLU A 134 -10.83 -3.25 -7.56
C GLU A 134 -11.82 -3.14 -8.72
N ILE A 135 -11.55 -2.22 -9.65
CA ILE A 135 -12.21 -2.22 -10.96
C ILE A 135 -11.17 -2.13 -12.07
N ARG A 136 -11.35 -2.94 -13.10
CA ARG A 136 -10.52 -2.92 -14.32
C ARG A 136 -11.30 -2.28 -15.46
N LEU A 137 -10.79 -1.17 -15.97
CA LEU A 137 -11.36 -0.36 -17.06
C LEU A 137 -10.35 -0.29 -18.22
N GLY A 138 -10.27 -1.37 -18.99
CA GLY A 138 -9.28 -1.49 -20.06
C GLY A 138 -7.86 -1.49 -19.51
N ALA A 139 -7.06 -0.48 -19.87
CA ALA A 139 -5.70 -0.30 -19.36
C ALA A 139 -5.64 0.26 -17.92
N PHE A 140 -6.78 0.69 -17.36
CA PHE A 140 -6.83 1.26 -16.01
C PHE A 140 -7.22 0.22 -14.98
N ILE A 141 -6.52 0.20 -13.86
CA ILE A 141 -6.86 -0.58 -12.68
C ILE A 141 -7.00 0.39 -11.53
N VAL A 142 -8.19 0.50 -10.94
CA VAL A 142 -8.43 1.35 -9.78
C VAL A 142 -8.68 0.46 -8.57
N ARG A 143 -7.87 0.62 -7.52
CA ARG A 143 -7.94 -0.16 -6.27
C ARG A 143 -8.24 0.76 -5.09
N TYR A 144 -9.13 0.27 -4.24
CA TYR A 144 -9.37 0.78 -2.91
C TYR A 144 -8.88 -0.25 -1.90
N ILE A 145 -7.93 0.18 -1.06
CA ILE A 145 -7.32 -0.63 -0.01
C ILE A 145 -7.44 0.16 1.30
N PRO A 146 -8.35 -0.20 2.21
CA PRO A 146 -8.52 0.51 3.47
C PRO A 146 -7.25 0.38 4.32
N GLY A 147 -6.82 1.50 4.88
CA GLY A 147 -5.66 1.54 5.75
C GLY A 147 -5.51 2.90 6.40
N TYR A 148 -4.50 2.99 7.26
CA TYR A 148 -4.11 4.21 7.93
C TYR A 148 -2.67 4.55 7.56
N ILE A 149 -2.30 5.80 7.70
CA ILE A 149 -0.98 6.27 7.30
C ILE A 149 -0.24 6.70 8.57
N PRO A 150 0.66 5.87 9.14
CA PRO A 150 1.45 6.25 10.28
C PRO A 150 2.57 7.22 9.88
N VAL A 151 2.77 8.24 10.71
CA VAL A 151 3.75 9.30 10.51
C VAL A 151 4.43 9.59 11.83
N ASN A 152 5.76 9.62 11.83
CA ASN A 152 6.52 10.05 12.99
C ASN A 152 6.43 11.58 13.13
N GLU A 153 6.21 12.08 14.34
CA GLU A 153 6.18 13.52 14.63
C GLU A 153 7.46 14.26 14.23
N ASP A 154 8.61 13.57 14.27
CA ASP A 154 9.92 14.14 13.92
C ASP A 154 10.11 14.27 12.40
N ASP A 155 9.41 13.45 11.60
CA ASP A 155 9.63 13.32 10.16
C ASP A 155 8.75 14.28 9.35
N PHE A 156 7.68 14.83 9.93
CA PHE A 156 6.71 15.68 9.24
C PHE A 156 6.32 16.90 10.06
N ASP A 157 6.19 18.05 9.40
CA ASP A 157 5.54 19.21 10.00
C ASP A 157 4.04 18.93 10.12
N THR A 158 3.57 18.72 11.35
CA THR A 158 2.15 18.45 11.64
C THR A 158 1.23 19.59 11.19
N ALA A 159 1.75 20.80 10.96
CA ALA A 159 0.98 21.90 10.39
C ALA A 159 0.68 21.75 8.89
N GLU A 160 1.45 20.94 8.16
CA GLU A 160 1.25 20.65 6.75
C GLU A 160 0.35 19.42 6.52
N LEU A 161 0.12 18.62 7.57
CA LEU A 161 -0.75 17.46 7.49
C LEU A 161 -2.23 17.88 7.46
N PRO A 162 -3.06 17.28 6.59
CA PRO A 162 -4.52 17.38 6.71
C PRO A 162 -4.99 16.68 8.00
N GLU A 163 -6.31 16.57 8.21
CA GLU A 163 -6.90 15.94 9.41
C GLU A 163 -6.15 14.66 9.85
N TYR A 164 -5.52 14.74 11.03
CA TYR A 164 -4.68 13.71 11.62
C TYR A 164 -5.14 13.37 13.04
N TYR A 165 -4.71 12.20 13.52
CA TYR A 165 -4.95 11.70 14.87
C TYR A 165 -3.61 11.57 15.59
N VAL A 166 -3.51 12.09 16.81
CA VAL A 166 -2.32 11.93 17.65
C VAL A 166 -2.53 10.71 18.53
N LEU A 167 -1.63 9.73 18.48
CA LEU A 167 -1.79 8.47 19.22
C LEU A 167 -1.88 8.64 20.74
N GLU A 168 -1.24 9.67 21.29
CA GLU A 168 -1.30 9.99 22.73
C GLU A 168 -2.69 10.49 23.15
N ASP A 169 -3.39 11.22 22.27
CA ASP A 169 -4.65 11.91 22.57
C ASP A 169 -5.89 11.19 22.06
N ASP A 170 -5.74 10.36 21.01
CA ASP A 170 -6.84 9.70 20.34
C ASP A 170 -6.91 8.20 20.64
N SER A 171 -8.15 7.71 20.81
CA SER A 171 -8.32 6.27 21.00
C SER A 171 -8.06 5.51 19.69
N PRO A 172 -7.36 4.37 19.73
CA PRO A 172 -7.20 3.48 18.58
C PRO A 172 -8.54 3.10 17.92
N GLY A 173 -9.62 3.08 18.70
CA GLY A 173 -10.98 2.84 18.20
C GLY A 173 -11.48 3.91 17.23
N LYS A 174 -11.11 5.19 17.42
CA LYS A 174 -11.45 6.25 16.45
C LYS A 174 -10.77 6.01 15.10
N ILE A 175 -9.49 5.61 15.14
CA ILE A 175 -8.71 5.27 13.94
C ILE A 175 -9.36 4.10 13.21
N VAL A 176 -9.65 2.99 13.92
CA VAL A 176 -10.37 1.82 13.36
C VAL A 176 -11.66 2.25 12.68
N MET A 177 -12.49 3.03 13.38
CA MET A 177 -13.78 3.47 12.83
C MET A 177 -13.64 4.41 11.63
N SER A 178 -12.59 5.22 11.58
CA SER A 178 -12.28 6.08 10.42
C SER A 178 -11.92 5.24 9.20
N VAL A 179 -11.03 4.26 9.37
CA VAL A 179 -10.65 3.31 8.31
C VAL A 179 -11.87 2.51 7.82
N LEU A 180 -12.68 1.98 8.74
CA LEU A 180 -13.89 1.23 8.37
C LEU A 180 -14.92 2.08 7.61
N LYS A 181 -15.01 3.38 7.90
CA LYS A 181 -15.86 4.32 7.15
C LYS A 181 -15.30 4.66 5.76
N GLY A 182 -14.14 4.12 5.39
CA GLY A 182 -13.48 4.35 4.12
C GLY A 182 -12.73 5.67 4.04
N LYS A 183 -12.29 6.19 5.20
CA LYS A 183 -11.35 7.29 5.28
C LYS A 183 -9.94 6.74 5.48
N ALA A 184 -8.97 7.57 5.14
CA ALA A 184 -7.56 7.25 5.28
C ALA A 184 -6.93 8.11 6.38
N PRO A 185 -7.11 7.76 7.67
CA PRO A 185 -6.62 8.58 8.77
C PRO A 185 -5.09 8.62 8.76
N ILE A 186 -4.56 9.82 8.97
CA ILE A 186 -3.14 10.03 9.24
C ILE A 186 -2.97 9.88 10.75
N VAL A 187 -2.00 9.07 11.16
CA VAL A 187 -1.76 8.77 12.56
C VAL A 187 -0.36 9.23 12.91
N VAL A 188 -0.28 10.25 13.76
CA VAL A 188 0.99 10.80 14.25
C VAL A 188 1.39 10.05 15.52
N TYR A 189 2.64 9.60 15.56
CA TYR A 189 3.23 8.91 16.71
C TYR A 189 4.55 9.55 17.13
N SER A 190 4.78 9.59 18.44
CA SER A 190 6.01 10.10 19.06
C SER A 190 7.01 8.97 19.34
N SER A 191 6.50 7.74 19.50
CA SER A 191 7.30 6.56 19.86
C SER A 191 6.97 5.33 19.02
N GLU A 192 8.01 4.65 18.54
CA GLU A 192 7.92 3.37 17.82
C GLU A 192 7.16 2.29 18.61
N ASN A 193 7.16 2.36 19.95
CA ASN A 193 6.41 1.41 20.77
C ASN A 193 4.90 1.66 20.69
N GLU A 194 4.46 2.91 20.54
CA GLU A 194 3.04 3.27 20.39
C GLU A 194 2.53 2.80 19.04
N LEU A 195 3.30 3.03 17.99
CA LEU A 195 2.99 2.51 16.65
C LEU A 195 2.84 0.99 16.67
N LYS A 196 3.77 0.26 17.30
CA LYS A 196 3.68 -1.22 17.40
C LYS A 196 2.44 -1.69 18.15
N ASN A 197 2.05 -0.97 19.21
CA ASN A 197 0.83 -1.28 19.97
C ASN A 197 -0.44 -1.03 19.14
N LEU A 198 -0.44 0.05 18.36
CA LEU A 198 -1.50 0.33 17.41
C LEU A 198 -1.55 -0.75 16.32
N GLU A 199 -0.43 -1.08 15.68
CA GLU A 199 -0.32 -2.11 14.67
C GLU A 199 -0.84 -3.46 15.17
N ALA A 200 -0.44 -3.88 16.37
CA ALA A 200 -0.94 -5.11 17.00
C ALA A 200 -2.46 -5.07 17.24
N THR A 201 -3.02 -3.89 17.49
CA THR A 201 -4.46 -3.70 17.64
C THR A 201 -5.16 -3.74 16.28
N LEU A 202 -4.62 -3.05 15.28
CA LEU A 202 -5.18 -2.89 13.94
C LEU A 202 -5.06 -4.16 13.09
N GLN A 203 -4.02 -4.96 13.28
CA GLN A 203 -3.86 -6.29 12.67
C GLN A 203 -5.01 -7.24 13.03
N LYS A 204 -5.60 -7.11 14.24
CA LYS A 204 -6.80 -7.90 14.62
C LYS A 204 -8.02 -7.60 13.75
N TYR A 205 -8.01 -6.44 13.09
CA TYR A 205 -9.06 -5.97 12.19
C TYR A 205 -8.65 -6.07 10.71
N SER A 206 -7.52 -6.72 10.41
CA SER A 206 -6.94 -6.81 9.06
C SER A 206 -6.65 -5.43 8.42
N LEU A 207 -6.44 -4.40 9.23
CA LEU A 207 -6.18 -3.05 8.73
C LEU A 207 -4.68 -2.85 8.49
N LEU A 208 -4.36 -2.27 7.33
CA LEU A 208 -2.99 -2.12 6.86
C LEU A 208 -2.42 -0.75 7.22
N ALA A 209 -1.15 -0.76 7.64
CA ALA A 209 -0.32 0.44 7.67
C ALA A 209 0.13 0.77 6.25
N LEU A 210 -0.16 1.98 5.79
CA LEU A 210 0.18 2.45 4.47
C LEU A 210 1.41 3.36 4.55
N PRO A 211 2.44 3.14 3.70
CA PRO A 211 3.67 3.92 3.76
C PRO A 211 3.40 5.41 3.49
N ALA A 212 3.73 6.28 4.46
CA ALA A 212 3.49 7.72 4.37
C ALA A 212 4.01 8.35 3.08
N LYS A 213 5.23 8.01 2.66
CA LYS A 213 5.85 8.49 1.42
C LYS A 213 5.02 8.30 0.14
N ASP A 214 4.11 7.32 0.13
CA ASP A 214 3.32 6.98 -1.06
C ASP A 214 1.96 7.72 -1.07
N TYR A 215 1.56 8.32 0.07
CA TYR A 215 0.22 8.90 0.29
C TYR A 215 0.22 10.27 0.98
N LEU A 216 1.36 10.74 1.46
CA LEU A 216 1.53 12.03 2.12
C LEU A 216 2.67 12.78 1.46
N ARG A 217 2.50 14.10 1.42
CA ARG A 217 3.35 15.06 0.74
C ARG A 217 3.67 16.19 1.67
#